data_AF-A0A7S0KXR7-F1
#
_entry.id   AF-A0A7S0KXR7-F1
#
_cell.length_a   1.000
_cell.length_b   1.000
_cell.length_c   1.000
_cell.angle_alpha   90.00
_cell.angle_beta   90.00
_cell.angle_gamma   90.00
#
_symmetry.space_group_name_H-M   'P 1'
#
loop_
_entity.id
_entity.type
_entity.pdbx_description
1 polymer ?
#
loop_
_entity_poly.entity_id
_entity_poly.type
_entity_poly.pdbx_seq_one_letter_code
_entity_poly.pdbx_strand_id
1 'polypeptide(L)'
;LAQWASTIAIVGAAKKRLLHGKPLAIFGRKKRGIDNGGVTSKAFLGFAAPVLTLILGKLAAFGFMTHVAAAIPGQPTTLASHQIILSLFFFTSPFMEVISQTAQTFLPPFTAPVMDYVAVVRKKIPDFDPESHPDIQAWSKTAYKVATRLLGVGMVVAVIIATAASSIPAYFAGALTSDETVKQAVKPLAKYLWAGAFLTAPVAVAEGVLLARRELGYLATVYVATTAIFPTFLLSIKKTAGPVADVWSYFAWFQLFRAVMFTGKIWGGSLLKKIGFGRKRTPTAAVSE
;
A
#
# COMPACT_ATOMS: atom_id res chain seq x y z
N LEU A 1 -23.95 -6.08 15.91
CA LEU A 1 -24.20 -5.51 17.26
C LEU A 1 -22.99 -5.68 18.20
N ALA A 2 -22.38 -6.86 18.30
CA ALA A 2 -21.22 -7.11 19.18
C ALA A 2 -19.96 -6.24 18.90
N GLN A 3 -19.64 -5.96 17.62
CA GLN A 3 -18.52 -5.07 17.28
C GLN A 3 -18.72 -3.64 17.76
N TRP A 4 -19.94 -3.10 17.62
CA TRP A 4 -20.28 -1.77 18.13
C TRP A 4 -20.19 -1.70 19.66
N ALA A 5 -20.62 -2.76 20.35
CA ALA A 5 -20.50 -2.86 21.81
C ALA A 5 -19.03 -2.87 22.27
N SER A 6 -18.14 -3.55 21.53
CA SER A 6 -16.70 -3.55 21.84
C SER A 6 -16.07 -2.16 21.66
N THR A 7 -16.42 -1.45 20.58
CA THR A 7 -15.93 -0.09 20.32
C THR A 7 -16.46 0.90 21.37
N ILE A 8 -17.74 0.78 21.75
CA ILE A 8 -18.35 1.61 22.80
C ILE A 8 -17.73 1.33 24.17
N ALA A 9 -17.42 0.06 24.49
CA ALA A 9 -16.77 -0.30 25.76
C ALA A 9 -15.34 0.26 25.85
N ILE A 10 -14.57 0.18 24.77
CA ILE A 10 -13.20 0.72 24.70
C ILE A 10 -13.21 2.25 24.78
N VAL A 11 -14.10 2.91 24.03
CA VAL A 11 -14.25 4.38 24.04
C VAL A 11 -14.78 4.87 25.38
N GLY A 12 -15.74 4.15 25.99
CA GLY A 12 -16.31 4.48 27.29
C GLY A 12 -15.31 4.34 28.44
N ALA A 13 -14.53 3.25 28.45
CA ALA A 13 -13.48 3.03 29.44
C ALA A 13 -12.32 4.04 29.29
N ALA A 14 -11.93 4.35 28.05
CA ALA A 14 -10.92 5.38 27.76
C ALA A 14 -11.40 6.77 28.17
N LYS A 15 -12.67 7.12 27.89
CA LYS A 15 -13.30 8.38 28.30
C LYS A 15 -13.36 8.52 29.82
N LYS A 16 -13.71 7.45 30.55
CA LYS A 16 -13.79 7.47 32.02
C LYS A 16 -12.41 7.61 32.67
N ARG A 17 -11.36 7.00 32.10
CA ARG A 17 -9.97 7.15 32.57
C ARG A 17 -9.40 8.54 32.27
N LEU A 18 -9.74 9.14 31.11
CA LEU A 18 -9.28 10.48 30.71
C LEU A 18 -10.01 11.63 31.45
N LEU A 19 -11.24 11.40 31.92
CA LEU A 19 -12.04 12.41 32.61
C LEU A 19 -11.86 12.44 34.13
N HIS A 20 -11.10 11.51 34.72
CA HIS A 20 -10.93 11.40 36.18
C HIS A 20 -9.99 12.45 36.79
N GLY A 21 -9.70 13.56 36.08
CA GLY A 21 -8.73 14.54 36.52
C GLY A 21 -9.05 15.99 36.18
N LYS A 22 -9.57 16.33 34.99
CA LYS A 22 -9.93 17.73 34.63
C LYS A 22 -11.01 17.72 33.53
N PRO A 23 -12.00 18.63 33.58
CA PRO A 23 -12.97 18.76 32.49
C PRO A 23 -12.26 19.19 31.21
N LEU A 24 -12.39 18.37 30.17
CA LEU A 24 -11.90 18.67 28.82
C LEU A 24 -12.57 19.94 28.30
N ALA A 25 -11.78 20.99 28.12
CA ALA A 25 -12.18 22.29 27.54
C ALA A 25 -12.46 22.18 26.03
N ILE A 26 -13.30 21.23 25.62
CA ILE A 26 -13.68 21.00 24.21
C ILE A 26 -14.64 22.08 23.70
N PHE A 27 -15.25 22.89 24.58
CA PHE A 27 -16.12 24.01 24.20
C PHE A 27 -15.69 25.38 24.76
N GLY A 28 -14.40 25.55 25.10
CA GLY A 28 -13.85 26.83 25.51
C GLY A 28 -13.07 27.49 24.37
N ARG A 29 -13.69 28.44 23.65
CA ARG A 29 -13.00 29.31 22.69
C ARG A 29 -12.05 30.24 23.47
N LYS A 30 -10.84 29.77 23.80
CA LYS A 30 -9.79 30.61 24.39
C LYS A 30 -8.52 30.45 23.56
N LYS A 31 -8.16 31.53 22.84
CA LYS A 31 -6.84 31.72 22.22
C LYS A 31 -5.80 31.56 23.32
N ARG A 32 -5.22 30.37 23.45
CA ARG A 32 -4.01 30.13 24.22
C ARG A 32 -2.90 29.93 23.19
N GLY A 33 -1.83 30.72 23.35
CA GLY A 33 -0.65 30.66 22.51
C GLY A 33 -0.19 29.23 22.33
N ILE A 34 0.11 28.88 21.08
CA ILE A 34 0.62 27.57 20.71
C ILE A 34 2.02 27.47 21.28
N ASP A 35 2.17 26.75 22.38
CA ASP A 35 3.46 26.22 22.81
C ASP A 35 4.01 25.28 21.73
N ASN A 36 5.29 25.46 21.41
CA ASN A 36 6.04 24.81 20.34
C ASN A 36 6.14 23.28 20.52
N GLY A 37 5.07 22.53 20.19
CA GLY A 37 5.12 21.06 20.19
C GLY A 37 3.81 20.32 19.91
N GLY A 38 2.66 20.99 19.88
CA GLY A 38 1.38 20.34 19.60
C GLY A 38 1.15 20.04 18.12
N VAL A 39 0.95 18.77 17.75
CA VAL A 39 0.49 18.40 16.40
C VAL A 39 -0.85 19.08 16.16
N THR A 40 -0.87 20.07 15.27
CA THR A 40 -2.11 20.79 14.92
C THR A 40 -3.06 19.83 14.23
N SER A 41 -4.37 19.90 14.52
CA SER A 41 -5.38 19.03 13.88
C SER A 41 -5.33 19.05 12.35
N LYS A 42 -4.92 20.18 11.75
CA LYS A 42 -4.66 20.30 10.30
C LYS A 42 -3.48 19.45 9.83
N ALA A 43 -2.38 19.40 10.58
CA ALA A 43 -1.22 18.57 10.26
C ALA A 43 -1.55 17.08 10.42
N PHE A 44 -2.29 16.72 11.48
CA PHE A 44 -2.81 15.36 11.66
C PHE A 44 -3.73 14.95 10.51
N LEU A 45 -4.71 15.79 10.14
CA LEU A 45 -5.65 15.50 9.06
C LEU A 45 -4.95 15.41 7.70
N GLY A 46 -3.94 16.24 7.46
CA GLY A 46 -3.10 16.19 6.25
C GLY A 46 -2.34 14.86 6.07
N PHE A 47 -2.03 14.18 7.18
CA PHE A 47 -1.45 12.83 7.15
C PHE A 47 -2.53 11.73 7.12
N ALA A 48 -3.55 11.84 7.96
CA ALA A 48 -4.55 10.80 8.17
C ALA A 48 -5.51 10.64 6.98
N ALA A 49 -5.91 11.74 6.33
CA ALA A 49 -6.86 11.68 5.22
C ALA A 49 -6.32 10.87 4.03
N PRO A 50 -5.08 11.09 3.54
CA PRO A 50 -4.49 10.23 2.52
C PRO A 50 -4.49 8.75 2.94
N VAL A 51 -4.02 8.43 4.16
CA VAL A 51 -3.94 7.05 4.66
C VAL A 51 -5.32 6.39 4.71
N LEU A 52 -6.33 7.11 5.19
CA LEU A 52 -7.71 6.63 5.21
C LEU A 52 -8.22 6.34 3.79
N THR A 53 -7.93 7.22 2.83
CA THR A 53 -8.25 6.98 1.41
C THR A 53 -7.59 5.70 0.88
N LEU A 54 -6.34 5.39 1.28
CA LEU A 54 -5.69 4.14 0.87
C LEU A 54 -6.45 2.92 1.40
N ILE A 55 -6.80 2.93 2.68
CA ILE A 55 -7.49 1.81 3.35
C ILE A 55 -8.87 1.61 2.72
N LEU A 56 -9.63 2.68 2.55
CA LEU A 56 -10.94 2.64 1.91
C LEU A 56 -10.85 2.15 0.45
N GLY A 57 -9.83 2.57 -0.29
CA GLY A 57 -9.57 2.08 -1.65
C GLY A 57 -9.29 0.58 -1.71
N LYS A 58 -8.48 0.04 -0.79
CA LYS A 58 -8.24 -1.41 -0.68
C LYS A 58 -9.54 -2.17 -0.39
N LEU A 59 -10.30 -1.71 0.60
CA LEU A 59 -11.57 -2.35 0.99
C LEU A 59 -12.60 -2.31 -0.13
N ALA A 60 -12.71 -1.19 -0.83
CA ALA A 60 -13.59 -1.05 -1.98
C ALA A 60 -13.22 -2.05 -3.09
N ALA A 61 -11.93 -2.20 -3.41
CA ALA A 61 -11.47 -3.14 -4.43
C ALA A 61 -11.90 -4.60 -4.12
N PHE A 62 -11.68 -5.08 -2.90
CA PHE A 62 -12.10 -6.43 -2.50
C PHE A 62 -13.63 -6.57 -2.42
N GLY A 63 -14.34 -5.50 -2.03
CA GLY A 63 -15.80 -5.43 -2.06
C GLY A 63 -16.34 -5.60 -3.49
N PHE A 64 -15.77 -4.88 -4.46
CA PHE A 64 -16.15 -5.00 -5.87
C PHE A 64 -15.83 -6.38 -6.44
N MET A 65 -14.66 -6.96 -6.13
CA MET A 65 -14.35 -8.33 -6.54
C MET A 65 -15.40 -9.32 -6.04
N THR A 66 -15.77 -9.21 -4.75
CA THR A 66 -16.78 -10.09 -4.14
C THR A 66 -18.16 -9.88 -4.75
N HIS A 67 -18.53 -8.62 -5.02
CA HIS A 67 -19.79 -8.29 -5.67
C HIS A 67 -19.87 -8.87 -7.09
N VAL A 68 -18.78 -8.83 -7.86
CA VAL A 68 -18.73 -9.40 -9.21
C VAL A 68 -18.75 -10.92 -9.13
N ALA A 69 -17.98 -11.55 -8.23
CA ALA A 69 -18.02 -13.00 -8.04
C ALA A 69 -19.42 -13.52 -7.67
N ALA A 70 -20.17 -12.77 -6.85
CA ALA A 70 -21.56 -13.08 -6.50
C ALA A 70 -22.55 -12.90 -7.68
N ALA A 71 -22.20 -12.09 -8.68
CA ALA A 71 -23.05 -11.81 -9.84
C ALA A 71 -22.78 -12.75 -11.03
N ILE A 72 -21.69 -13.53 -11.01
CA ILE A 72 -21.38 -14.51 -12.06
C ILE A 72 -22.34 -15.71 -11.93
N PRO A 73 -22.90 -16.23 -13.05
CA PRO A 73 -23.73 -17.45 -13.05
C PRO A 73 -23.01 -18.67 -12.46
N GLY A 74 -23.77 -19.64 -11.93
CA GLY A 74 -23.19 -20.83 -11.28
C GLY A 74 -23.04 -20.70 -9.77
N GLN A 75 -23.94 -19.94 -9.13
CA GLN A 75 -24.06 -19.92 -7.68
C GLN A 75 -24.57 -21.29 -7.16
N PRO A 76 -24.12 -21.74 -5.98
CA PRO A 76 -23.27 -21.04 -4.99
C PRO A 76 -21.75 -21.24 -5.19
N THR A 77 -21.34 -22.06 -6.15
CA THR A 77 -19.95 -22.53 -6.33
C THR A 77 -18.97 -21.38 -6.62
N THR A 78 -19.39 -20.39 -7.42
CA THR A 78 -18.55 -19.23 -7.78
C THR A 78 -18.24 -18.34 -6.59
N LEU A 79 -19.24 -18.02 -5.76
CA LEU A 79 -19.03 -17.23 -4.55
C LEU A 79 -18.21 -18.01 -3.51
N ALA A 80 -18.48 -19.30 -3.32
CA ALA A 80 -17.74 -20.13 -2.37
C ALA A 80 -16.25 -20.23 -2.74
N SER A 81 -15.93 -20.51 -4.01
CA SER A 81 -14.55 -20.55 -4.51
C SER A 81 -13.85 -19.21 -4.37
N HIS A 82 -14.53 -18.08 -4.66
CA HIS A 82 -13.99 -16.74 -4.42
C HIS A 82 -13.64 -16.49 -2.95
N GLN A 83 -14.52 -16.84 -2.02
CA GLN A 83 -14.28 -16.62 -0.58
C GLN A 83 -13.10 -17.44 -0.06
N ILE A 84 -12.95 -18.68 -0.52
CA ILE A 84 -11.81 -19.55 -0.17
C ILE A 84 -10.50 -18.88 -0.61
N ILE A 85 -10.41 -18.44 -1.86
CA ILE A 85 -9.18 -17.84 -2.39
C ILE A 85 -8.92 -16.47 -1.77
N LEU A 86 -9.96 -15.67 -1.52
CA LEU A 86 -9.83 -14.39 -0.84
C LEU A 86 -9.29 -14.54 0.59
N SER A 87 -9.74 -15.57 1.30
CA SER A 87 -9.26 -15.88 2.65
C SER A 87 -7.78 -16.29 2.64
N LEU A 88 -7.36 -17.13 1.67
CA LEU A 88 -5.96 -17.49 1.49
C LEU A 88 -5.10 -16.27 1.13
N PHE A 89 -5.60 -15.38 0.27
CA PHE A 89 -4.91 -14.15 -0.06
C PHE A 89 -4.71 -13.25 1.17
N PHE A 90 -5.76 -13.06 1.98
CA PHE A 90 -5.65 -12.29 3.22
C PHE A 90 -4.75 -12.95 4.26
N PHE A 91 -4.69 -14.28 4.31
CA PHE A 91 -3.71 -15.00 5.13
C PHE A 91 -2.26 -14.67 4.72
N THR A 92 -1.99 -14.47 3.43
CA THR A 92 -0.64 -14.10 2.95
C THR A 92 -0.26 -12.65 3.23
N SER A 93 -1.25 -11.76 3.40
CA SER A 93 -1.04 -10.31 3.46
C SER A 93 -0.18 -9.83 4.65
N PRO A 94 -0.36 -10.33 5.89
CA PRO A 94 0.43 -9.92 7.04
C PRO A 94 1.95 -10.05 6.86
N PHE A 95 2.42 -11.07 6.15
CA PHE A 95 3.86 -11.27 5.90
C PHE A 95 4.48 -10.08 5.16
N MET A 96 3.74 -9.50 4.21
CA MET A 96 4.20 -8.34 3.44
C MET A 96 4.00 -7.04 4.21
N GLU A 97 2.95 -6.97 5.03
CA GLU A 97 2.68 -5.81 5.87
C GLU A 97 3.78 -5.57 6.92
N VAL A 98 4.35 -6.64 7.50
CA VAL A 98 5.50 -6.52 8.41
C VAL A 98 6.71 -5.87 7.72
N ILE A 99 6.97 -6.20 6.45
CA ILE A 99 8.08 -5.62 5.69
C ILE A 99 7.78 -4.16 5.32
N SER A 100 6.53 -3.85 4.96
CA SER A 100 6.05 -2.47 4.77
C SER A 100 6.27 -1.63 6.03
N GLN A 101 5.92 -2.15 7.20
CA GLN A 101 6.11 -1.46 8.48
C GLN A 101 7.59 -1.32 8.82
N THR A 102 8.42 -2.33 8.51
CA THR A 102 9.88 -2.25 8.63
C THR A 102 10.45 -1.08 7.81
N ALA A 103 9.96 -0.88 6.58
CA ALA A 103 10.34 0.28 5.78
C ALA A 103 9.95 1.60 6.47
N GLN A 104 8.74 1.68 7.01
CA GLN A 104 8.23 2.85 7.74
C GLN A 104 8.97 3.13 9.05
N THR A 105 9.57 2.13 9.69
CA THR A 105 10.36 2.32 10.91
C THR A 105 11.80 2.74 10.61
N PHE A 106 12.46 2.11 9.64
CA PHE A 106 13.91 2.26 9.45
C PHE A 106 14.33 3.27 8.39
N LEU A 107 13.43 3.69 7.50
CA LEU A 107 13.75 4.72 6.50
C LEU A 107 13.67 6.18 6.99
N PRO A 108 12.73 6.58 7.87
CA PRO A 108 12.63 7.98 8.31
C PRO A 108 13.91 8.60 8.84
N PRO A 109 14.78 7.90 9.60
CA PRO A 109 16.05 8.47 10.04
C PRO A 109 16.98 8.92 8.90
N PHE A 110 16.87 8.31 7.72
CA PHE A 110 17.68 8.67 6.55
C PHE A 110 17.01 9.74 5.68
N THR A 111 15.68 9.86 5.75
CA THR A 111 14.90 10.74 4.85
C THR A 111 14.46 12.03 5.54
N ALA A 112 14.06 11.99 6.81
CA ALA A 112 13.56 13.17 7.53
C ALA A 112 14.60 14.30 7.64
N PRO A 113 15.87 14.06 8.02
CA PRO A 113 16.88 15.12 8.08
C PRO A 113 17.10 15.79 6.72
N VAL A 114 17.10 15.00 5.65
CA VAL A 114 17.23 15.49 4.27
C VAL A 114 16.03 16.36 3.89
N MET A 115 14.81 15.90 4.18
CA MET A 115 13.58 16.63 3.85
C MET A 115 13.49 17.96 4.62
N ASP A 116 13.84 17.95 5.90
CA ASP A 116 13.81 19.15 6.74
C ASP A 116 14.90 20.14 6.31
N TYR A 117 16.11 19.67 6.00
CA TYR A 117 17.18 20.49 5.42
C TYR A 117 16.76 21.13 4.09
N VAL A 118 16.26 20.34 3.14
CA VAL A 118 15.80 20.82 1.83
C VAL A 118 14.68 21.85 1.98
N ALA A 119 13.74 21.64 2.91
CA ALA A 119 12.66 22.59 3.17
C ALA A 119 13.17 23.95 3.68
N VAL A 120 14.22 23.97 4.49
CA VAL A 120 14.86 25.21 4.95
C VAL A 120 15.64 25.89 3.83
N VAL A 121 16.41 25.14 3.04
CA VAL A 121 17.21 25.70 1.94
C VAL A 121 16.31 26.27 0.85
N ARG A 122 15.24 25.57 0.46
CA ARG A 122 14.29 26.05 -0.57
C ARG A 122 13.58 27.35 -0.21
N LYS A 123 13.40 27.65 1.08
CA LYS A 123 12.88 28.97 1.50
C LYS A 123 13.83 30.10 1.17
N LYS A 124 15.13 29.83 1.10
CA LYS A 124 16.18 30.81 0.77
C LYS A 124 16.50 30.83 -0.72
N ILE A 125 16.54 29.64 -1.34
CA ILE A 125 16.91 29.43 -2.73
C ILE A 125 15.81 28.59 -3.39
N PRO A 126 14.82 29.21 -4.05
CA PRO A 126 13.68 28.50 -4.63
C PRO A 126 14.07 27.41 -5.64
N ASP A 127 15.11 27.66 -6.44
CA ASP A 127 15.61 26.75 -7.47
C ASP A 127 16.70 25.78 -6.99
N PHE A 128 16.83 25.59 -5.67
CA PHE A 128 17.80 24.64 -5.12
C PHE A 128 17.50 23.20 -5.59
N ASP A 129 18.46 22.62 -6.32
CA ASP A 129 18.45 21.21 -6.73
C ASP A 129 19.03 20.35 -5.58
N PRO A 130 18.21 19.57 -4.86
CA PRO A 130 18.69 18.72 -3.78
C PRO A 130 19.60 17.60 -4.28
N GLU A 131 19.45 17.20 -5.54
CA GLU A 131 20.21 16.09 -6.11
C GLU A 131 21.67 16.46 -6.37
N SER A 132 22.05 17.74 -6.44
CA SER A 132 23.44 18.15 -6.65
C SER A 132 24.27 18.22 -5.37
N HIS A 133 23.64 18.20 -4.19
CA HIS A 133 24.36 18.37 -2.92
C HIS A 133 24.98 17.03 -2.44
N PRO A 134 26.30 16.97 -2.16
CA PRO A 134 27.00 15.71 -1.86
C PRO A 134 26.45 14.99 -0.62
N ASP A 135 26.17 15.73 0.46
CA ASP A 135 25.61 15.15 1.68
C ASP A 135 24.22 14.54 1.46
N ILE A 136 23.33 15.25 0.73
CA ILE A 136 21.99 14.75 0.39
C ILE A 136 22.08 13.46 -0.42
N GLN A 137 23.03 13.38 -1.36
CA GLN A 137 23.24 12.17 -2.14
C GLN A 137 23.69 10.99 -1.27
N ALA A 138 24.57 11.20 -0.30
CA ALA A 138 25.04 10.15 0.61
C ALA A 138 23.90 9.53 1.43
N TRP A 139 23.06 10.38 2.03
CA TRP A 139 21.87 9.96 2.79
C TRP A 139 20.84 9.27 1.89
N SER A 140 20.56 9.86 0.72
CA SER A 140 19.62 9.30 -0.25
C SER A 140 20.06 7.92 -0.74
N LYS A 141 21.34 7.75 -1.07
CA LYS A 141 21.92 6.47 -1.52
C LYS A 141 21.79 5.39 -0.44
N THR A 142 21.99 5.77 0.82
CA THR A 142 21.81 4.86 1.96
C THR A 142 20.35 4.44 2.12
N ALA A 143 19.41 5.39 2.07
CA ALA A 143 17.98 5.11 2.10
C ALA A 143 17.55 4.19 0.94
N TYR A 144 18.08 4.42 -0.27
CA TYR A 144 17.84 3.55 -1.44
C TYR A 144 18.39 2.14 -1.24
N LYS A 145 19.58 2.00 -0.63
CA LYS A 145 20.17 0.69 -0.33
C LYS A 145 19.27 -0.10 0.62
N VAL A 146 18.77 0.53 1.69
CA VAL A 146 17.84 -0.09 2.64
C VAL A 146 16.55 -0.50 1.94
N ALA A 147 15.91 0.41 1.20
CA ALA A 147 14.68 0.12 0.46
C ALA A 147 14.85 -1.04 -0.54
N THR A 148 15.98 -1.11 -1.24
CA THR A 148 16.27 -2.17 -2.22
C THR A 148 16.51 -3.52 -1.52
N ARG A 149 17.16 -3.52 -0.35
CA ARG A 149 17.33 -4.75 0.45
C ARG A 149 16.00 -5.25 0.99
N LEU A 150 15.14 -4.36 1.48
CA LEU A 150 13.78 -4.71 1.93
C LEU A 150 12.95 -5.28 0.78
N LEU A 151 13.06 -4.73 -0.43
CA LEU A 151 12.40 -5.28 -1.61
C LEU A 151 12.90 -6.70 -1.91
N GLY A 152 14.22 -6.92 -1.89
CA GLY A 152 14.80 -8.25 -2.08
C GLY A 152 14.28 -9.28 -1.07
N VAL A 153 14.27 -8.93 0.22
CA VAL A 153 13.69 -9.78 1.29
C VAL A 153 12.20 -10.03 1.04
N GLY A 154 11.44 -8.98 0.71
CA GLY A 154 10.02 -9.08 0.38
C GLY A 154 9.74 -10.04 -0.77
N MET A 155 10.53 -9.97 -1.85
CA MET A 155 10.39 -10.88 -2.99
C MET A 155 10.65 -12.34 -2.59
N VAL A 156 11.70 -12.62 -1.81
CA VAL A 156 12.00 -13.98 -1.35
C VAL A 156 10.86 -14.52 -0.47
N VAL A 157 10.42 -13.75 0.51
CA VAL A 157 9.31 -14.13 1.38
C VAL A 157 8.02 -14.33 0.57
N ALA A 158 7.74 -13.46 -0.40
CA ALA A 158 6.57 -13.58 -1.25
C ALA A 158 6.61 -14.82 -2.14
N VAL A 159 7.77 -15.22 -2.68
CA VAL A 159 7.88 -16.51 -3.40
C VAL A 159 7.50 -17.67 -2.50
N ILE A 160 8.05 -17.72 -1.27
CA ILE A 160 7.78 -18.81 -0.32
C ILE A 160 6.30 -18.84 0.04
N ILE A 161 5.74 -17.70 0.46
CA ILE A 161 4.37 -17.59 0.95
C ILE A 161 3.35 -17.77 -0.18
N ALA A 162 3.58 -17.16 -1.36
CA ALA A 162 2.69 -17.33 -2.51
C ALA A 162 2.67 -18.78 -2.97
N THR A 163 3.82 -19.45 -3.03
CA THR A 163 3.93 -20.86 -3.42
C THR A 163 3.24 -21.76 -2.41
N ALA A 164 3.45 -21.54 -1.11
CA ALA A 164 2.77 -22.29 -0.06
C ALA A 164 1.24 -22.11 -0.15
N ALA A 165 0.76 -20.87 -0.23
CA ALA A 165 -0.66 -20.56 -0.26
C ALA A 165 -1.35 -21.05 -1.55
N SER A 166 -0.70 -20.96 -2.71
CA SER A 166 -1.27 -21.44 -3.99
C SER A 166 -1.24 -22.95 -4.13
N SER A 167 -0.31 -23.64 -3.45
CA SER A 167 -0.26 -25.11 -3.45
C SER A 167 -1.49 -25.72 -2.78
N ILE A 168 -2.11 -25.02 -1.82
CA ILE A 168 -3.30 -25.49 -1.11
C ILE A 168 -4.50 -25.69 -2.07
N PRO A 169 -4.98 -24.69 -2.83
CA PRO A 169 -6.07 -24.89 -3.78
C PRO A 169 -5.65 -25.73 -5.01
N ALA A 170 -4.35 -25.77 -5.36
CA ALA A 170 -3.88 -26.56 -6.50
C ALA A 170 -3.89 -28.07 -6.23
N TYR A 171 -3.41 -28.50 -5.06
CA TYR A 171 -3.16 -29.91 -4.75
C TYR A 171 -3.95 -30.42 -3.54
N PHE A 172 -4.32 -29.54 -2.61
CA PHE A 172 -4.94 -29.89 -1.32
C PHE A 172 -6.33 -29.27 -1.16
N ALA A 173 -7.09 -29.10 -2.25
CA ALA A 173 -8.42 -28.49 -2.22
C ALA A 173 -9.40 -29.21 -1.26
N GLY A 174 -9.21 -30.51 -1.02
CA GLY A 174 -10.01 -31.29 -0.06
C GLY A 174 -9.82 -30.85 1.40
N ALA A 175 -8.72 -30.16 1.74
CA ALA A 175 -8.54 -29.57 3.07
C ALA A 175 -9.37 -28.29 3.27
N LEU A 176 -9.82 -27.66 2.19
CA LEU A 176 -10.59 -26.40 2.23
C LEU A 176 -12.10 -26.65 2.25
N THR A 177 -12.56 -27.70 1.56
CA THR A 177 -13.98 -28.01 1.43
C THR A 177 -14.21 -29.47 1.06
N SER A 178 -15.35 -30.01 1.49
CA SER A 178 -15.81 -31.36 1.13
C SER A 178 -16.53 -31.39 -0.23
N ASP A 179 -17.05 -30.25 -0.71
CA ASP A 179 -17.83 -30.15 -1.96
C ASP A 179 -16.92 -30.29 -3.19
N GLU A 180 -17.18 -31.31 -4.01
CA GLU A 180 -16.38 -31.61 -5.20
C GLU A 180 -16.48 -30.53 -6.28
N THR A 181 -17.64 -29.89 -6.44
CA THR A 181 -17.82 -28.81 -7.42
C THR A 181 -16.95 -27.61 -7.05
N VAL A 182 -16.87 -27.28 -5.76
CA VAL A 182 -16.02 -26.19 -5.26
C VAL A 182 -14.54 -26.55 -5.37
N LYS A 183 -14.15 -27.81 -5.11
CA LYS A 183 -12.77 -28.27 -5.29
C LYS A 183 -12.27 -28.08 -6.72
N GLN A 184 -13.10 -28.41 -7.72
CA GLN A 184 -12.73 -28.22 -9.12
C GLN A 184 -12.69 -26.73 -9.50
N ALA A 185 -13.57 -25.91 -8.92
CA ALA A 185 -13.61 -24.47 -9.18
C ALA A 185 -12.41 -23.70 -8.58
N VAL A 186 -11.84 -24.12 -7.45
CA VAL A 186 -10.70 -23.42 -6.81
C VAL A 186 -9.35 -23.71 -7.46
N LYS A 187 -9.15 -24.89 -8.05
CA LYS A 187 -7.89 -25.27 -8.72
C LYS A 187 -7.37 -24.24 -9.73
N PRO A 188 -8.17 -23.78 -10.72
CA PRO A 188 -7.70 -22.80 -11.70
C PRO A 188 -7.40 -21.42 -11.09
N LEU A 189 -7.89 -21.13 -9.89
CA LEU A 189 -7.63 -19.88 -9.17
C LEU A 189 -6.23 -19.84 -8.53
N ALA A 190 -5.60 -21.01 -8.32
CA ALA A 190 -4.29 -21.12 -7.69
C ALA A 190 -3.21 -20.26 -8.36
N LYS A 191 -3.17 -20.22 -9.70
CA LYS A 191 -2.18 -19.41 -10.45
C LYS A 191 -2.37 -17.91 -10.25
N TYR A 192 -3.62 -17.46 -10.15
CA TYR A 192 -3.93 -16.05 -9.93
C TYR A 192 -3.73 -15.64 -8.47
N LEU A 193 -4.02 -16.56 -7.53
CA LEU A 193 -3.65 -16.40 -6.13
C LEU A 193 -2.13 -16.24 -5.99
N TRP A 194 -1.35 -17.11 -6.64
CA TRP A 194 0.11 -17.02 -6.64
C TRP A 194 0.58 -15.67 -7.18
N ALA A 195 0.06 -15.26 -8.35
CA ALA A 195 0.42 -13.99 -8.96
C ALA A 195 0.06 -12.79 -8.05
N GLY A 196 -1.16 -12.76 -7.50
CA GLY A 196 -1.61 -11.71 -6.59
C GLY A 196 -0.79 -11.63 -5.31
N ALA A 197 -0.54 -12.78 -4.66
CA ALA A 197 0.26 -12.86 -3.44
C ALA A 197 1.73 -12.46 -3.70
N PHE A 198 2.32 -12.93 -4.81
CA PHE A 198 3.68 -12.58 -5.21
C PHE A 198 3.82 -11.08 -5.48
N LEU A 199 2.89 -10.50 -6.27
CA LEU A 199 2.90 -9.07 -6.61
C LEU A 199 2.56 -8.17 -5.41
N THR A 200 2.05 -8.73 -4.32
CA THR A 200 1.85 -7.98 -3.07
C THR A 200 3.19 -7.55 -2.46
N ALA A 201 4.30 -8.28 -2.66
CA ALA A 201 5.63 -7.86 -2.19
C ALA A 201 6.06 -6.49 -2.73
N PRO A 202 6.22 -6.30 -4.06
CA PRO A 202 6.66 -5.03 -4.59
C PRO A 202 5.68 -3.90 -4.27
N VAL A 203 4.37 -4.18 -4.19
CA VAL A 203 3.36 -3.20 -3.79
C VAL A 203 3.53 -2.77 -2.32
N ALA A 204 3.55 -3.72 -1.39
CA ALA A 204 3.59 -3.43 0.04
C ALA A 204 4.91 -2.79 0.46
N VAL A 205 6.04 -3.28 -0.04
CA VAL A 205 7.35 -2.70 0.26
C VAL A 205 7.43 -1.29 -0.30
N ALA A 206 7.04 -1.07 -1.55
CA ALA A 206 7.09 0.26 -2.15
C ALA A 206 6.11 1.23 -1.47
N GLU A 207 4.92 0.77 -1.09
CA GLU A 207 3.97 1.55 -0.28
C GLU A 207 4.60 1.99 1.05
N GLY A 208 5.21 1.07 1.81
CA GLY A 208 5.91 1.40 3.05
C GLY A 208 7.05 2.39 2.85
N VAL A 209 7.84 2.25 1.78
CA VAL A 209 8.92 3.19 1.41
C VAL A 209 8.37 4.59 1.09
N LEU A 210 7.27 4.68 0.34
CA LEU A 210 6.64 5.96 -0.01
C LEU A 210 6.02 6.65 1.20
N LEU A 211 5.38 5.88 2.09
CA LEU A 211 4.89 6.38 3.38
C LEU A 211 6.04 6.93 4.23
N ALA A 212 7.16 6.20 4.31
CA ALA A 212 8.36 6.65 5.04
C ALA A 212 8.99 7.92 4.47
N ARG A 213 8.85 8.14 3.15
CA ARG A 213 9.31 9.34 2.44
C ARG A 213 8.31 10.50 2.47
N ARG A 214 7.15 10.35 3.12
CA ARG A 214 6.05 11.33 3.15
C ARG A 214 5.50 11.67 1.76
N GLU A 215 5.59 10.74 0.80
CA GLU A 215 5.08 10.89 -0.58
C GLU A 215 3.57 10.56 -0.68
N LEU A 216 2.79 11.07 0.28
CA LEU A 216 1.37 10.70 0.46
C LEU A 216 0.49 11.16 -0.70
N GLY A 217 0.82 12.30 -1.32
CA GLY A 217 0.06 12.84 -2.46
C GLY A 217 0.13 11.91 -3.67
N TYR A 218 1.32 11.45 -4.04
CA TYR A 218 1.51 10.48 -5.10
C TYR A 218 0.75 9.18 -4.82
N LEU A 219 0.87 8.68 -3.58
CA LEU A 219 0.18 7.47 -3.15
C LEU A 219 -1.33 7.63 -3.30
N ALA A 220 -1.91 8.69 -2.74
CA ALA A 220 -3.34 8.98 -2.84
C ALA A 220 -3.82 9.07 -4.29
N THR A 221 -3.07 9.75 -5.18
CA THR A 221 -3.42 9.85 -6.61
C THR A 221 -3.48 8.48 -7.27
N VAL A 222 -2.46 7.64 -7.09
CA VAL A 222 -2.46 6.29 -7.70
C VAL A 222 -3.60 5.45 -7.11
N TYR A 223 -3.86 5.54 -5.81
CA TYR A 223 -4.98 4.82 -5.19
C TYR A 223 -6.35 5.27 -5.69
N VAL A 224 -6.58 6.58 -5.84
CA VAL A 224 -7.82 7.11 -6.39
C VAL A 224 -7.98 6.67 -7.85
N ALA A 225 -6.93 6.81 -8.66
CA ALA A 225 -6.96 6.38 -10.06
C ALA A 225 -7.25 4.88 -10.20
N THR A 226 -6.54 4.05 -9.43
CA THR A 226 -6.72 2.59 -9.47
C THR A 226 -8.07 2.16 -8.88
N THR A 227 -8.58 2.84 -7.85
CA THR A 227 -9.91 2.57 -7.28
C THR A 227 -11.04 3.03 -8.21
N ALA A 228 -10.81 4.02 -9.07
CA ALA A 228 -11.79 4.41 -10.09
C ALA A 228 -11.78 3.46 -11.29
N ILE A 229 -10.58 3.02 -11.72
CA ILE A 229 -10.39 2.22 -12.93
C ILE A 229 -10.65 0.72 -12.70
N PHE A 230 -10.25 0.17 -11.55
CA PHE A 230 -10.36 -1.27 -11.31
C PHE A 230 -11.81 -1.78 -11.26
N PRO A 231 -12.75 -1.11 -10.56
CA PRO A 231 -14.15 -1.53 -10.56
C PRO A 231 -14.80 -1.49 -11.94
N THR A 232 -14.43 -0.55 -12.82
CA THR A 232 -15.02 -0.48 -14.17
C THR A 232 -14.60 -1.70 -15.01
N PHE A 233 -13.34 -2.13 -14.91
CA PHE A 233 -12.89 -3.38 -15.52
C PHE A 233 -13.58 -4.61 -14.91
N LEU A 234 -13.70 -4.69 -13.59
CA LEU A 234 -14.42 -5.81 -12.95
C LEU A 234 -15.89 -5.89 -13.38
N LEU A 235 -16.56 -4.75 -13.53
CA LEU A 235 -17.94 -4.71 -14.00
C LEU A 235 -18.10 -5.13 -15.46
N SER A 236 -17.08 -5.02 -16.30
CA SER A 236 -17.14 -5.56 -17.67
C SER A 236 -17.23 -7.09 -17.71
N ILE A 237 -16.71 -7.80 -16.69
CA ILE A 237 -16.82 -9.26 -16.57
C ILE A 237 -18.28 -9.71 -16.45
N LYS A 238 -19.12 -8.88 -15.80
CA LYS A 238 -20.57 -9.16 -15.71
C LYS A 238 -21.23 -9.24 -17.08
N LYS A 239 -20.74 -8.47 -18.06
CA LYS A 239 -21.31 -8.45 -19.41
C LYS A 239 -20.91 -9.66 -20.24
N THR A 240 -19.76 -10.26 -19.93
CA THR A 240 -19.22 -11.42 -20.67
C THR A 240 -19.60 -12.77 -20.05
N ALA A 241 -20.24 -12.78 -18.88
CA ALA A 241 -20.58 -13.98 -18.11
C ALA A 241 -19.37 -14.94 -17.93
N GLY A 242 -18.17 -14.37 -17.79
CA GLY A 242 -16.92 -15.13 -17.66
C GLY A 242 -16.80 -15.89 -16.33
N PRO A 243 -15.86 -16.85 -16.22
CA PRO A 243 -15.61 -17.61 -15.00
C PRO A 243 -15.09 -16.71 -13.87
N VAL A 244 -15.25 -17.15 -12.62
CA VAL A 244 -14.68 -16.47 -11.42
C VAL A 244 -13.15 -16.28 -11.52
N ALA A 245 -12.48 -17.10 -12.32
CA ALA A 245 -11.08 -16.97 -12.70
C ALA A 245 -10.74 -15.60 -13.31
N ASP A 246 -11.66 -14.97 -14.02
CA ASP A 246 -11.43 -13.65 -14.62
C ASP A 246 -11.30 -12.59 -13.53
N VAL A 247 -12.15 -12.62 -12.49
CA VAL A 247 -12.06 -11.68 -11.36
C VAL A 247 -10.65 -11.68 -10.76
N TRP A 248 -10.06 -12.86 -10.63
CA TRP A 248 -8.71 -13.05 -10.09
C TRP A 248 -7.60 -12.71 -11.09
N SER A 249 -7.82 -12.89 -12.38
CA SER A 249 -6.88 -12.46 -13.43
C SER A 249 -6.78 -10.93 -13.49
N TYR A 250 -7.92 -10.22 -13.47
CA TYR A 250 -7.96 -8.76 -13.39
C TYR A 250 -7.31 -8.25 -12.10
N PHE A 251 -7.49 -8.96 -10.98
CA PHE A 251 -6.79 -8.62 -9.74
C PHE A 251 -5.26 -8.77 -9.86
N ALA A 252 -4.76 -9.81 -10.52
CA ALA A 252 -3.32 -9.96 -10.76
C ALA A 252 -2.78 -8.81 -11.62
N TRP A 253 -3.50 -8.42 -12.69
CA TRP A 253 -3.14 -7.25 -13.51
C TRP A 253 -3.17 -5.94 -12.70
N PHE A 254 -4.16 -5.78 -11.83
CA PHE A 254 -4.26 -4.64 -10.93
C PHE A 254 -3.07 -4.56 -9.97
N GLN A 255 -2.67 -5.69 -9.37
CA GLN A 255 -1.48 -5.75 -8.51
C GLN A 255 -0.19 -5.47 -9.29
N LEU A 256 -0.08 -5.98 -10.53
CA LEU A 256 1.07 -5.71 -11.38
C LEU A 256 1.16 -4.21 -11.72
N PHE A 257 0.06 -3.60 -12.13
CA PHE A 257 0.01 -2.16 -12.41
C PHE A 257 0.48 -1.34 -11.21
N ARG A 258 -0.03 -1.66 -10.02
CA ARG A 258 0.40 -0.98 -8.78
C ARG A 258 1.87 -1.22 -8.47
N ALA A 259 2.36 -2.45 -8.65
CA ALA A 259 3.76 -2.79 -8.45
C ALA A 259 4.64 -1.93 -9.36
N VAL A 260 4.29 -1.83 -10.65
CA VAL A 260 5.01 -1.01 -11.64
C VAL A 260 4.98 0.46 -11.27
N MET A 261 3.82 1.02 -10.91
CA MET A 261 3.70 2.44 -10.55
C MET A 261 4.53 2.77 -9.31
N PHE A 262 4.37 2.02 -8.23
CA PHE A 262 5.05 2.32 -6.96
C PHE A 262 6.56 2.08 -7.06
N THR A 263 6.97 0.96 -7.65
CA THR A 263 8.41 0.69 -7.85
C THR A 263 9.02 1.64 -8.87
N GLY A 264 8.29 2.01 -9.92
CA GLY A 264 8.71 2.99 -10.91
C GLY A 264 8.96 4.37 -10.30
N LYS A 265 8.12 4.83 -9.38
CA LYS A 265 8.34 6.10 -8.67
C LYS A 265 9.62 6.08 -7.82
N ILE A 266 9.94 4.95 -7.19
CA ILE A 266 11.12 4.85 -6.32
C ILE A 266 12.39 4.61 -7.15
N TRP A 267 12.39 3.59 -8.01
CA TRP A 267 13.60 3.10 -8.70
C TRP A 267 13.68 3.50 -10.17
N GLY A 268 12.63 4.07 -10.77
CA GLY A 268 12.57 4.37 -12.20
C GLY A 268 13.66 5.31 -12.70
N GLY A 269 14.02 6.34 -11.94
CA GLY A 269 15.13 7.24 -12.30
C GLY A 269 16.50 6.54 -12.34
N SER A 270 16.71 5.56 -11.46
CA SER A 270 17.94 4.74 -11.46
C SER A 270 17.93 3.72 -12.60
N LEU A 271 16.76 3.17 -12.94
CA LEU A 271 16.58 2.22 -14.03
C LEU A 271 16.82 2.91 -15.39
N LEU A 272 16.25 4.10 -15.60
CA LEU A 272 16.43 4.90 -16.82
C LEU A 272 17.90 5.34 -17.01
N LYS A 273 18.60 5.69 -15.92
CA LYS A 273 20.04 5.98 -15.96
C LYS A 273 20.87 4.75 -16.35
N LYS A 274 20.52 3.55 -15.87
CA LYS A 274 21.20 2.29 -16.24
C LYS A 274 20.90 1.84 -17.68
N ILE A 275 19.69 2.12 -18.17
CA ILE A 275 19.25 1.77 -19.54
C ILE A 275 19.70 2.82 -20.57
N GLY A 276 20.51 3.81 -20.19
CA GLY A 276 21.14 4.75 -21.12
C GLY A 276 20.26 5.95 -21.54
N PHE A 277 19.07 6.12 -20.96
CA PHE A 277 18.19 7.27 -21.21
C PHE A 277 18.46 8.47 -20.26
N GLY A 278 19.59 8.44 -19.54
CA GLY A 278 20.03 9.57 -18.71
C GLY A 278 20.42 10.77 -19.56
N ARG A 279 19.56 11.79 -19.57
CA ARG A 279 19.81 13.11 -20.16
C ARG A 279 21.23 13.58 -19.80
N LYS A 280 22.13 13.67 -20.79
CA LYS A 280 23.42 14.36 -20.64
C LYS A 280 23.13 15.80 -20.23
N ARG A 281 23.23 16.14 -18.94
CA ARG A 281 23.33 17.55 -18.52
C ARG A 281 24.74 17.99 -18.91
N THR A 282 24.82 18.87 -19.90
CA THR A 282 26.03 19.63 -20.24
C THR A 282 26.53 20.35 -18.98
N PRO A 283 27.84 20.36 -18.69
CA PRO A 283 28.36 21.13 -17.57
C PRO A 283 28.17 22.61 -17.88
N THR A 284 27.27 23.29 -17.16
CA THR A 284 27.29 24.75 -17.10
C THR A 284 28.58 25.17 -16.40
N ALA A 285 29.27 26.10 -17.04
CA ALA A 285 30.58 26.59 -16.71
C ALA A 285 30.79 26.87 -15.22
N ALA A 286 31.99 26.55 -14.75
CA ALA A 286 32.53 27.09 -13.52
C ALA A 286 32.37 28.61 -13.54
N VAL A 287 31.66 29.16 -12.55
CA VAL A 287 31.80 30.57 -12.20
C VAL A 287 33.02 30.64 -11.30
N SER A 288 34.13 31.01 -11.92
CA SER A 288 35.29 31.61 -11.27
C SER A 288 34.94 33.00 -10.76
N GLU A 289 35.55 33.34 -9.62
CA GLU A 289 35.54 34.60 -8.86
C GLU A 289 34.47 34.76 -7.77
#